data_AF-A0A920JWB0-F1
#
_entry.id   AF-A0A920JWB0-F1
#
_cell.length_a   1.000
_cell.length_b   1.000
_cell.length_c   1.000
_cell.angle_alpha   90.00
_cell.angle_beta   90.00
_cell.angle_gamma   90.00
#
_symmetry.space_group_name_H-M   'P 1'
#
loop_
_entity.id
_entity.type
_entity.pdbx_description
1 polymer ?
#
loop_
_entity_poly.entity_id
_entity_poly.type
_entity_poly.pdbx_seq_one_letter_code
_entity_poly.pdbx_strand_id
1 'polypeptide(L)'
;MTFLGFVNVGSKLMSIGQSIDSQSSLQSSFFTGVLAVIIASPCTAPFMGPALGFAIYQPTGIALAVFAILGFGMALPFVVLILIPKTKSLLPRPGLWMEQFKQFLAFPMFFTTAWLLWVIGRQTDTTVLSLVVVGLIFISIGIWINQILVQLKSGRSYSLLKVIAVAMIIPALALPLMNEEEREGTEFWIDYDAKTLATLRAEGRPVFINLTADWCITCLANEKVAFTEMFYTEMEKNNIVYLKGDWTNQDKEITSFLNEHNRNGVPLYLMYPKNGGSPEVLPQILLEQTLLEAIQRAI
;
A
#
# COMPACT_ATOMS: atom_id res chain seq x y z
N MET A 1 -1.55 -14.19 13.51
CA MET A 1 -1.79 -14.88 14.80
C MET A 1 -3.20 -14.55 15.23
N THR A 2 -4.12 -15.52 15.20
CA THR A 2 -5.55 -15.26 15.40
C THR A 2 -5.97 -15.71 16.78
N PHE A 3 -6.54 -14.77 17.54
CA PHE A 3 -6.74 -14.79 18.98
C PHE A 3 -7.89 -15.62 19.52
N LEU A 4 -8.62 -16.28 18.64
CA LEU A 4 -9.73 -17.15 19.02
C LEU A 4 -9.23 -18.58 19.08
N GLY A 5 -8.53 -18.95 20.17
CA GLY A 5 -8.40 -20.28 20.80
C GLY A 5 -8.26 -21.55 19.95
N PHE A 6 -8.09 -21.43 18.64
CA PHE A 6 -8.40 -22.47 17.66
C PHE A 6 -7.44 -22.37 16.49
N VAL A 7 -6.28 -21.73 16.60
CA VAL A 7 -5.26 -21.73 15.53
C VAL A 7 -3.91 -22.11 16.12
N ASN A 8 -3.66 -23.43 16.23
CA ASN A 8 -2.35 -24.01 16.58
C ASN A 8 -1.42 -24.09 15.35
N VAL A 9 -1.57 -23.15 14.40
CA VAL A 9 -0.74 -23.07 13.18
C VAL A 9 0.47 -22.17 13.42
N GLY A 10 0.31 -21.09 14.20
CA GLY A 10 1.42 -20.20 14.56
C GLY A 10 2.46 -20.88 15.45
N SER A 11 2.02 -21.78 16.35
CA SER A 11 2.91 -22.59 17.18
C SER A 11 3.69 -23.61 16.35
N LYS A 12 3.14 -24.16 15.26
CA LYS A 12 3.86 -25.08 14.36
C LYS A 12 4.84 -24.38 13.43
N LEU A 13 4.56 -23.16 12.98
CA LEU A 13 5.50 -22.35 12.18
C LEU A 13 6.62 -21.76 13.05
N MET A 14 6.31 -21.29 14.27
CA MET A 14 7.33 -20.95 15.26
C MET A 14 8.09 -22.19 15.74
N SER A 15 7.42 -23.34 15.88
CA SER A 15 8.09 -24.59 16.21
C SER A 15 8.90 -25.12 15.04
N ILE A 16 8.63 -24.78 13.77
CA ILE A 16 9.53 -25.10 12.65
C ILE A 16 10.83 -24.30 12.75
N GLY A 17 10.77 -23.05 13.25
CA GLY A 17 11.95 -22.28 13.62
C GLY A 17 12.68 -22.81 14.86
N GLN A 18 11.94 -23.34 15.83
CA GLN A 18 12.49 -23.98 17.04
C GLN A 18 12.87 -25.46 16.85
N SER A 19 12.32 -26.20 15.87
CA SER A 19 12.55 -27.64 15.64
C SER A 19 13.68 -27.91 14.67
N ILE A 20 14.36 -26.86 14.19
CA ILE A 20 15.76 -26.95 13.75
C ILE A 20 16.62 -26.98 15.04
N ASP A 21 16.30 -27.94 15.91
CA ASP A 21 16.94 -28.18 17.19
C ASP A 21 17.91 -29.35 17.01
N SER A 22 19.06 -29.06 16.40
CA SER A 22 20.26 -29.79 16.77
C SER A 22 21.57 -29.05 16.48
N GLN A 23 21.69 -28.14 15.51
CA GLN A 23 22.99 -27.50 15.24
C GLN A 23 22.90 -26.03 14.73
N SER A 24 23.46 -25.12 15.54
CA SER A 24 23.81 -23.69 15.30
C SER A 24 22.81 -22.58 15.73
N SER A 25 23.14 -21.93 16.86
CA SER A 25 22.34 -20.98 17.65
C SER A 25 22.18 -19.55 17.07
N LEU A 26 22.82 -19.21 15.95
CA LEU A 26 22.81 -17.85 15.39
C LEU A 26 21.85 -17.69 14.20
N GLN A 27 21.75 -18.71 13.33
CA GLN A 27 20.85 -18.67 12.17
C GLN A 27 19.39 -18.68 12.59
N SER A 28 19.02 -19.47 13.60
CA SER A 28 17.65 -19.50 14.15
C SER A 28 17.21 -18.15 14.73
N SER A 29 18.11 -17.45 15.44
CA SER A 29 17.85 -16.10 15.97
C SER A 29 17.68 -15.08 14.83
N PHE A 30 18.49 -15.18 13.78
CA PHE A 30 18.39 -14.32 12.61
C PHE A 30 17.05 -14.51 11.86
N PHE A 31 16.67 -15.75 11.55
CA PHE A 31 15.41 -16.04 10.85
C PHE A 31 14.18 -15.65 11.67
N THR A 32 14.23 -15.83 12.99
CA THR A 32 13.15 -15.38 13.88
C THR A 32 13.03 -13.85 13.88
N GLY A 33 14.16 -13.14 13.86
CA GLY A 33 14.19 -11.68 13.73
C GLY A 33 13.58 -11.19 12.41
N VAL A 34 13.97 -11.79 11.28
CA VAL A 34 13.42 -11.44 9.95
C VAL A 34 11.91 -11.68 9.88
N LEU A 35 11.44 -12.83 10.37
CA LEU A 35 10.01 -13.14 10.42
C LEU A 35 9.24 -12.16 11.32
N ALA A 36 9.82 -11.77 12.46
CA ALA A 36 9.22 -10.79 13.35
C ALA A 36 9.09 -9.41 12.69
N VAL A 37 10.12 -8.98 11.94
CA VAL A 37 10.08 -7.71 11.20
C VAL A 37 9.02 -7.74 10.11
N ILE A 38 8.95 -8.82 9.30
CA ILE A 38 7.93 -8.95 8.23
C ILE A 38 6.51 -8.86 8.81
N ILE A 39 6.27 -9.44 9.98
CA ILE A 39 4.96 -9.40 10.65
C ILE A 39 4.71 -8.05 11.34
N ALA A 40 5.76 -7.35 11.77
CA ALA A 40 5.68 -6.03 12.40
C ALA A 40 5.59 -4.88 11.38
N SER A 41 6.08 -5.07 10.15
CA SER A 41 5.97 -4.09 9.07
C SER A 41 4.52 -3.63 8.83
N PRO A 42 3.50 -4.52 8.70
CA PRO A 42 2.13 -4.07 8.47
C PRO A 42 1.51 -3.26 9.61
N CYS A 43 1.97 -3.40 10.86
CA CYS A 43 1.45 -2.58 11.98
C CYS A 43 2.20 -1.27 12.20
N THR A 44 3.42 -1.14 11.67
CA THR A 44 4.25 0.07 11.78
C THR A 44 4.21 0.94 10.52
N ALA A 45 3.87 0.36 9.37
CA ALA A 45 3.73 1.04 8.07
C ALA A 45 2.92 2.34 8.09
N PRO A 46 1.75 2.45 8.75
CA PRO A 46 0.97 3.69 8.69
C PRO A 46 1.59 4.85 9.47
N PHE A 47 2.29 4.56 10.57
CA PHE A 47 2.96 5.58 11.36
C PHE A 47 4.34 5.94 10.78
N MET A 48 5.04 4.95 10.24
CA MET A 48 6.38 5.14 9.67
C MET A 48 6.37 5.59 8.21
N GLY A 49 5.27 5.40 7.47
CA GLY A 49 5.15 5.75 6.05
C GLY A 49 5.43 7.22 5.76
N PRO A 50 4.78 8.19 6.45
CA PRO A 50 5.05 9.61 6.27
C PRO A 50 6.49 9.99 6.66
N ALA A 51 7.02 9.38 7.73
CA ALA A 51 8.38 9.64 8.20
C ALA A 51 9.45 9.12 7.23
N LEU A 52 9.25 7.94 6.65
CA LEU A 52 10.12 7.36 5.63
C LEU A 52 9.99 8.08 4.28
N GLY A 53 8.78 8.51 3.91
CA GLY A 53 8.54 9.32 2.71
C GLY A 53 9.27 10.67 2.76
N PHE A 54 9.28 11.31 3.93
CA PHE A 54 10.07 12.51 4.16
C PHE A 54 11.59 12.24 4.13
N ALA A 55 12.03 11.11 4.69
CA ALA A 55 13.45 10.73 4.69
C ALA A 55 14.02 10.48 3.29
N ILE A 56 13.21 9.99 2.33
CA ILE A 56 13.62 9.77 0.93
C ILE A 56 13.91 11.10 0.20
N TYR A 57 13.28 12.20 0.62
CA TYR A 57 13.55 13.53 0.07
C TYR A 57 14.85 14.16 0.59
N GLN A 58 15.49 13.59 1.62
CA GLN A 58 16.69 14.14 2.24
C GLN A 58 17.99 13.51 1.73
N PRO A 59 19.12 14.26 1.76
CA PRO A 59 20.43 13.78 1.35
C PRO A 59 20.79 12.43 1.98
N THR A 60 21.52 11.59 1.23
CA THR A 60 21.86 10.20 1.59
C THR A 60 22.44 10.04 3.00
N GLY A 61 23.20 11.03 3.48
CA GLY A 61 23.76 11.04 4.83
C GLY A 61 22.70 11.15 5.95
N ILE A 62 21.63 11.91 5.73
CA ILE A 62 20.53 12.07 6.71
C ILE A 62 19.65 10.83 6.70
N ALA A 63 19.36 10.25 5.54
CA ALA A 63 18.63 8.99 5.44
C ALA A 63 19.36 7.87 6.21
N LEU A 64 20.68 7.71 6.00
CA LEU A 64 21.51 6.75 6.75
C LEU A 64 21.48 7.02 8.26
N ALA A 65 21.54 8.27 8.69
CA ALA A 65 21.46 8.63 10.11
C ALA A 65 20.09 8.30 10.71
N VAL A 66 18.99 8.56 10.01
CA VAL A 66 17.62 8.24 10.46
C VAL A 66 17.44 6.73 10.62
N PHE A 67 17.86 5.94 9.63
CA PHE A 67 17.82 4.48 9.72
C PHE A 67 18.72 3.95 10.84
N ALA A 68 19.91 4.54 11.03
CA ALA A 68 20.79 4.19 12.13
C ALA A 68 20.16 4.49 13.49
N ILE A 69 19.57 5.68 13.69
CA ILE A 69 18.91 6.07 14.94
C ILE A 69 17.67 5.21 15.22
N LEU A 70 16.89 4.86 14.20
CA LEU A 70 15.73 3.96 14.35
C LEU A 70 16.15 2.54 14.75
N GLY A 71 17.15 1.99 14.07
CA GLY A 71 17.72 0.69 14.41
C GLY A 71 18.32 0.68 15.82
N PHE A 72 19.07 1.73 16.17
CA PHE A 72 19.64 1.88 17.50
C PHE A 72 18.55 2.07 18.56
N GLY A 73 17.49 2.83 18.28
CA GLY A 73 16.37 3.07 19.17
C GLY A 73 15.55 1.82 19.48
N MET A 74 15.37 0.92 18.51
CA MET A 74 14.73 -0.39 18.72
C MET A 74 15.67 -1.40 19.41
N ALA A 75 16.98 -1.33 19.16
CA ALA A 75 17.97 -2.22 19.79
C ALA A 75 18.30 -1.83 21.24
N LEU A 76 18.32 -0.54 21.56
CA LEU A 76 18.65 0.02 22.87
C LEU A 76 17.81 -0.57 24.01
N PRO A 77 16.47 -0.69 23.94
CA PRO A 77 15.68 -1.29 25.01
C PRO A 77 16.02 -2.76 25.25
N PHE A 78 16.33 -3.52 24.19
CA PHE A 78 16.77 -4.92 24.32
C PHE A 78 18.17 -5.02 24.93
N VAL A 79 19.09 -4.16 24.51
CA VAL A 79 20.45 -4.11 25.06
C VAL A 79 20.44 -3.69 26.53
N VAL A 80 19.63 -2.69 26.90
CA VAL A 80 19.41 -2.26 28.28
C VAL A 80 18.79 -3.37 29.13
N LEU A 81 17.84 -4.13 28.58
CA LEU A 81 17.25 -5.30 29.26
C LEU A 81 18.26 -6.43 29.49
N ILE A 82 19.22 -6.62 28.59
CA ILE A 82 20.26 -7.66 28.72
C ILE A 82 21.34 -7.25 29.74
N LEU A 83 21.68 -5.94 29.81
CA LEU A 83 22.70 -5.40 30.71
C LEU A 83 22.27 -5.27 32.17
N ILE A 84 20.96 -5.28 32.48
CA ILE A 84 20.43 -5.19 33.85
C ILE A 84 20.01 -6.59 34.34
N PRO A 85 20.90 -7.37 34.99
CA PRO A 85 20.57 -8.73 35.46
C PRO A 85 19.51 -8.75 36.57
N LYS A 86 19.28 -7.63 37.27
CA LYS A 86 18.26 -7.50 38.32
C LYS A 86 16.82 -7.41 37.79
N THR A 87 16.61 -7.19 36.48
CA THR A 87 15.26 -7.15 35.89
C THR A 87 14.75 -8.54 35.52
N LYS A 88 15.63 -9.55 35.42
CA LYS A 88 15.24 -10.95 35.18
C LYS A 88 14.39 -11.54 36.30
N SER A 89 14.45 -10.99 37.52
CA SER A 89 13.60 -11.41 38.65
C SER A 89 12.29 -10.63 38.76
N LEU A 90 12.14 -9.51 38.02
CA LEU A 90 10.92 -8.71 37.99
C LEU A 90 10.00 -9.11 36.82
N LEU A 91 10.52 -9.86 35.84
CA LEU A 91 9.72 -10.48 34.80
C LEU A 91 8.94 -11.67 35.41
N PRO A 92 7.61 -11.57 35.55
CA PRO A 92 6.80 -12.67 36.03
C PRO A 92 6.99 -13.87 35.10
N ARG A 93 7.02 -15.08 35.67
CA ARG A 93 7.16 -16.32 34.90
C ARG A 93 6.16 -16.32 33.74
N PRO A 94 6.55 -16.73 32.52
CA PRO A 94 5.62 -16.81 31.40
C PRO A 94 4.46 -17.72 31.79
N GLY A 95 3.27 -17.11 31.89
CA GLY A 95 2.05 -17.72 32.40
C GLY A 95 0.82 -17.01 31.84
N LEU A 96 -0.33 -17.14 32.48
CA LEU A 96 -1.62 -16.61 31.99
C LEU A 96 -1.61 -15.10 31.69
N TRP A 97 -0.79 -14.32 32.41
CA TRP A 97 -0.64 -12.88 32.18
C TRP A 97 -0.03 -12.56 30.80
N MET A 98 0.89 -13.39 30.30
CA MET A 98 1.51 -13.21 28.99
C MET A 98 0.48 -13.42 27.86
N GLU A 99 -0.43 -14.40 28.01
CA GLU A 99 -1.51 -14.62 27.05
C GLU A 99 -2.54 -13.47 27.05
N GLN A 100 -2.84 -12.90 28.21
CA GLN A 100 -3.71 -11.71 28.31
C GLN A 100 -3.08 -10.46 27.68
N PHE A 101 -1.79 -10.22 27.91
CA PHE A 101 -1.08 -9.09 27.29
C PHE A 101 -0.98 -9.25 25.76
N LYS A 102 -0.75 -10.48 25.29
CA LYS A 102 -0.82 -10.82 23.88
C LYS A 102 -2.21 -10.51 23.33
N GLN A 103 -3.28 -10.94 24.02
CA GLN A 103 -4.67 -10.66 23.66
C GLN A 103 -4.96 -9.17 23.56
N PHE A 104 -4.39 -8.38 24.45
CA PHE A 104 -4.49 -6.93 24.39
C PHE A 104 -3.83 -6.36 23.12
N LEU A 105 -2.63 -6.83 22.76
CA LEU A 105 -1.93 -6.45 21.52
C LEU A 105 -2.63 -6.92 20.23
N ALA A 106 -3.58 -7.85 20.31
CA ALA A 106 -4.41 -8.27 19.19
C ALA A 106 -5.35 -7.17 18.69
N PHE A 107 -5.94 -6.42 19.62
CA PHE A 107 -6.97 -5.44 19.31
C PHE A 107 -6.47 -4.35 18.35
N PRO A 108 -5.27 -3.76 18.53
CA PRO A 108 -4.69 -2.85 17.56
C PRO A 108 -4.54 -3.45 16.16
N MET A 109 -4.15 -4.74 16.04
CA MET A 109 -4.01 -5.39 14.74
C MET A 109 -5.34 -5.64 14.03
N PHE A 110 -6.41 -5.95 14.77
CA PHE A 110 -7.75 -6.00 14.19
C PHE A 110 -8.21 -4.62 13.74
N PHE A 111 -7.90 -3.58 14.51
CA PHE A 111 -8.22 -2.21 14.15
C PHE A 111 -7.49 -1.77 12.88
N THR A 112 -6.19 -2.09 12.74
CA THR A 112 -5.45 -1.82 11.50
C THR A 112 -5.97 -2.61 10.32
N THR A 113 -6.42 -3.86 10.53
CA THR A 113 -7.03 -4.67 9.45
C THR A 113 -8.35 -4.08 9.00
N ALA A 114 -9.22 -3.68 9.94
CA ALA A 114 -10.48 -3.01 9.63
C ALA A 114 -10.23 -1.66 8.92
N TRP A 115 -9.23 -0.91 9.37
CA TRP A 115 -8.86 0.35 8.75
C TRP A 115 -8.24 0.16 7.35
N LEU A 116 -7.37 -0.83 7.14
CA LEU A 116 -6.85 -1.17 5.81
C LEU A 116 -7.96 -1.64 4.87
N LEU A 117 -8.93 -2.44 5.35
CA LEU A 117 -10.13 -2.78 4.57
C LEU A 117 -10.92 -1.54 4.18
N TRP A 118 -11.08 -0.60 5.11
CA TRP A 118 -11.76 0.67 4.86
C TRP A 118 -10.99 1.55 3.88
N VAL A 119 -9.66 1.59 3.96
CA VAL A 119 -8.79 2.32 3.02
C VAL A 119 -8.83 1.69 1.63
N ILE A 120 -8.74 0.37 1.52
CA ILE A 120 -8.90 -0.37 0.24
C ILE A 120 -10.28 -0.11 -0.34
N GLY A 121 -11.33 -0.15 0.47
CA GLY A 121 -12.69 0.17 0.03
C GLY A 121 -12.90 1.62 -0.40
N ARG A 122 -11.96 2.52 -0.08
CA ARG A 122 -11.90 3.90 -0.55
C ARG A 122 -10.93 4.08 -1.72
N GLN A 123 -10.04 3.11 -1.98
CA GLN A 123 -9.02 3.12 -3.03
C GLN A 123 -9.39 2.28 -4.25
N THR A 124 -10.41 1.44 -4.19
CA THR A 124 -10.81 0.58 -5.31
C THR A 124 -12.33 0.56 -5.44
N ASP A 125 -12.84 0.48 -6.68
CA ASP A 125 -14.27 0.33 -6.98
C ASP A 125 -14.91 -0.77 -6.12
N THR A 126 -16.17 -0.56 -5.75
CA THR A 126 -16.93 -1.42 -4.80
C THR A 126 -16.93 -2.90 -5.20
N THR A 127 -16.76 -3.20 -6.48
CA THR A 127 -16.58 -4.54 -7.05
C THR A 127 -15.33 -5.25 -6.52
N VAL A 128 -14.17 -4.59 -6.49
CA VAL A 128 -12.89 -5.21 -6.05
C VAL A 128 -12.86 -5.41 -4.54
N LEU A 129 -13.41 -4.46 -3.77
CA LEU A 129 -13.55 -4.61 -2.31
C LEU A 129 -14.38 -5.85 -1.96
N SER A 130 -15.50 -6.05 -2.67
CA SER A 130 -16.37 -7.21 -2.47
C SER A 130 -15.62 -8.52 -2.75
N LEU A 131 -14.78 -8.54 -3.78
CA LEU A 131 -14.01 -9.70 -4.21
C LEU A 131 -12.87 -10.05 -3.24
N VAL A 132 -12.18 -9.04 -2.69
CA VAL A 132 -11.14 -9.23 -1.66
C VAL A 132 -11.73 -9.73 -0.34
N VAL A 133 -12.89 -9.20 0.07
CA VAL A 133 -13.59 -9.65 1.29
C VAL A 133 -14.08 -11.08 1.12
N VAL A 134 -14.65 -11.42 -0.03
CA VAL A 134 -15.05 -12.80 -0.35
C VAL A 134 -13.83 -13.72 -0.38
N GLY A 135 -12.70 -13.30 -0.97
CA GLY A 135 -11.45 -14.05 -0.96
C GLY A 135 -10.93 -14.33 0.45
N LEU A 136 -10.92 -13.33 1.33
CA LEU A 136 -10.53 -13.50 2.74
C LEU A 136 -11.48 -14.43 3.52
N ILE A 137 -12.78 -14.38 3.23
CA ILE A 137 -13.78 -15.29 3.79
C ILE A 137 -13.53 -16.72 3.31
N PHE A 138 -13.29 -16.93 2.01
CA PHE A 138 -12.99 -18.25 1.44
C PHE A 138 -11.69 -18.84 1.99
N ILE A 139 -10.64 -18.02 2.17
CA ILE A 139 -9.38 -18.45 2.79
C ILE A 139 -9.62 -18.82 4.27
N SER A 140 -10.39 -18.02 5.01
CA SER A 140 -10.73 -18.32 6.41
C SER A 140 -11.52 -19.62 6.55
N ILE A 141 -12.50 -19.84 5.67
CA ILE A 141 -13.30 -21.08 5.60
C ILE A 141 -12.42 -22.27 5.22
N GLY A 142 -11.51 -22.10 4.24
CA GLY A 142 -10.59 -23.15 3.82
C GLY A 142 -9.63 -23.59 4.92
N ILE A 143 -9.11 -22.64 5.70
CA ILE A 143 -8.26 -22.91 6.88
C ILE A 143 -9.06 -23.64 7.96
N TRP A 144 -10.30 -23.20 8.21
CA TRP A 144 -11.18 -23.81 9.21
C TRP A 144 -11.55 -25.27 8.87
N ILE A 145 -11.90 -25.53 7.61
CA ILE A 145 -12.18 -26.88 7.09
C ILE A 145 -10.95 -27.78 7.22
N ASN A 146 -9.78 -27.31 6.79
CA ASN A 146 -8.54 -28.10 6.86
C ASN A 146 -8.16 -28.42 8.32
N GLN A 147 -8.47 -27.53 9.26
CA GLN A 147 -8.22 -27.76 10.67
C GLN A 147 -9.16 -28.78 11.32
N ILE A 148 -10.46 -28.72 11.00
CA ILE A 148 -11.43 -29.75 11.40
C ILE A 148 -11.00 -31.12 10.85
N LEU A 149 -10.55 -31.15 9.59
CA LEU A 149 -10.07 -32.37 8.93
C LEU A 149 -8.75 -32.90 9.49
N VAL A 150 -7.86 -32.05 10.00
CA VAL A 150 -6.61 -32.46 10.66
C VAL A 150 -6.86 -33.01 12.07
N GLN A 151 -7.91 -32.58 12.76
CA GLN A 151 -8.35 -33.19 14.02
C GLN A 151 -9.02 -34.57 13.79
N LEU A 152 -9.64 -34.79 12.63
CA LEU A 152 -10.21 -36.07 12.20
C LEU A 152 -9.14 -36.97 11.57
N LYS A 153 -8.29 -37.60 12.38
CA LYS A 153 -7.25 -38.50 11.86
C LYS A 153 -7.83 -39.82 11.31
N SER A 154 -7.31 -40.18 10.14
CA SER A 154 -7.26 -41.51 9.49
C SER A 154 -8.41 -41.88 8.54
N GLY A 155 -8.13 -41.69 7.24
CA GLY A 155 -8.90 -42.28 6.15
C GLY A 155 -8.49 -41.73 4.79
N ARG A 156 -8.57 -42.56 3.74
CA ARG A 156 -8.29 -42.25 2.32
C ARG A 156 -9.07 -41.03 1.77
N SER A 157 -10.06 -40.54 2.53
CA SER A 157 -10.81 -39.29 2.35
C SER A 157 -9.97 -38.01 2.55
N TYR A 158 -8.89 -38.04 3.33
CA TYR A 158 -8.02 -36.87 3.60
C TYR A 158 -7.30 -36.33 2.34
N SER A 159 -6.97 -37.22 1.38
CA SER A 159 -6.30 -36.82 0.14
C SER A 159 -7.26 -36.19 -0.88
N LEU A 160 -8.50 -36.68 -0.96
CA LEU A 160 -9.51 -36.15 -1.87
C LEU A 160 -10.00 -34.76 -1.42
N LEU A 161 -10.17 -34.54 -0.12
CA LEU A 161 -10.60 -33.25 0.42
C LEU A 161 -9.53 -32.15 0.39
N LYS A 162 -8.23 -32.50 0.45
CA LYS A 162 -7.15 -31.53 0.18
C LYS A 162 -7.16 -31.03 -1.26
N VAL A 163 -7.44 -31.91 -2.21
CA VAL A 163 -7.55 -31.53 -3.63
C VAL A 163 -8.75 -30.61 -3.85
N ILE A 164 -9.88 -30.85 -3.17
CA ILE A 164 -11.07 -29.98 -3.23
C ILE A 164 -10.80 -28.60 -2.59
N ALA A 165 -10.10 -28.57 -1.45
CA ALA A 165 -9.72 -27.30 -0.80
C ALA A 165 -8.74 -26.48 -1.67
N VAL A 166 -7.77 -27.12 -2.32
CA VAL A 166 -6.86 -26.46 -3.27
C VAL A 166 -7.60 -26.04 -4.54
N ALA A 167 -8.53 -26.86 -5.05
CA ALA A 167 -9.34 -26.55 -6.22
C ALA A 167 -10.31 -25.37 -6.01
N MET A 168 -10.72 -25.06 -4.78
CA MET A 168 -11.49 -23.86 -4.44
C MET A 168 -10.63 -22.59 -4.30
N ILE A 169 -9.34 -22.72 -3.98
CA ILE A 169 -8.42 -21.57 -3.83
C ILE A 169 -7.96 -21.05 -5.22
N ILE A 170 -7.86 -21.93 -6.22
CA ILE A 170 -7.42 -21.59 -7.58
C ILE A 170 -8.34 -20.57 -8.30
N PRO A 171 -9.68 -20.72 -8.32
CA PRO A 171 -10.55 -19.73 -8.98
C PRO A 171 -10.60 -18.40 -8.24
N ALA A 172 -10.40 -18.38 -6.92
CA ALA A 172 -10.33 -17.14 -6.13
C ALA A 172 -9.09 -16.27 -6.50
N LEU A 173 -8.02 -16.90 -7.00
CA LEU A 173 -6.83 -16.19 -7.47
C LEU A 173 -6.93 -15.75 -8.94
N ALA A 174 -7.80 -16.38 -9.74
CA ALA A 174 -7.91 -16.13 -11.19
C ALA A 174 -8.99 -15.11 -11.57
N LEU A 175 -10.01 -14.92 -10.72
CA LEU A 175 -11.08 -13.94 -10.92
C LEU A 175 -10.63 -12.47 -11.04
N PRO A 176 -9.63 -11.96 -10.31
CA PRO A 176 -9.22 -10.55 -10.43
C PRO A 176 -8.49 -10.22 -11.74
N LEU A 177 -8.10 -11.22 -12.55
CA LEU A 177 -7.47 -10.99 -13.86
C LEU A 177 -8.49 -10.84 -15.01
N MET A 178 -9.79 -11.06 -14.76
CA MET A 178 -10.82 -11.07 -15.81
C MET A 178 -11.78 -9.89 -15.74
N ASN A 179 -11.68 -9.03 -14.71
CA ASN A 179 -12.57 -7.90 -14.51
C ASN A 179 -11.82 -6.59 -14.76
N GLU A 180 -11.50 -6.38 -16.03
CA GLU A 180 -11.13 -5.07 -16.55
C GLU A 180 -12.45 -4.34 -16.83
N GLU A 181 -13.04 -3.76 -15.77
CA GLU A 181 -14.24 -2.94 -15.90
C GLU A 181 -13.84 -1.61 -16.55
N GLU A 182 -14.19 -1.45 -17.84
CA GLU A 182 -14.25 -0.17 -18.52
C GLU A 182 -15.11 0.80 -17.68
N ARG A 183 -14.48 1.86 -17.17
CA ARG A 183 -15.15 2.93 -16.44
C ARG A 183 -15.93 3.81 -17.42
N GLU A 184 -17.18 3.46 -17.68
CA GLU A 184 -18.15 4.37 -18.33
C GLU A 184 -18.64 5.42 -17.31
N GLY A 185 -17.79 6.40 -17.03
CA GLY A 185 -18.22 7.73 -16.61
C GLY A 185 -17.97 8.69 -17.76
N THR A 186 -18.75 9.75 -17.92
CA THR A 186 -18.41 10.84 -18.85
C THR A 186 -17.11 11.50 -18.35
N GLU A 187 -15.98 10.94 -18.75
CA GLU A 187 -14.66 11.42 -18.36
C GLU A 187 -14.44 12.79 -19.02
N PHE A 188 -14.29 13.83 -18.20
CA PHE A 188 -13.95 15.18 -18.62
C PHE A 188 -12.47 15.32 -19.04
N TRP A 189 -11.78 14.21 -19.24
CA TRP A 189 -10.37 14.14 -19.61
C TRP A 189 -10.16 13.18 -20.78
N ILE A 190 -9.03 13.35 -21.44
CA ILE A 190 -8.53 12.45 -22.47
C ILE A 190 -7.28 11.79 -21.90
N ASP A 191 -7.07 10.52 -22.20
CA ASP A 191 -5.84 9.84 -21.79
C ASP A 191 -4.61 10.53 -22.36
N TYR A 192 -3.57 10.61 -21.53
CA TYR A 192 -2.30 11.18 -21.93
C TYR A 192 -1.63 10.30 -22.98
N ASP A 193 -1.30 10.90 -24.11
CA ASP A 193 -0.47 10.35 -25.17
C ASP A 193 0.42 11.47 -25.72
N ALA A 194 1.71 11.19 -25.92
CA ALA A 194 2.67 12.20 -26.35
C ALA A 194 2.32 12.78 -27.73
N LYS A 195 1.72 11.99 -28.63
CA LYS A 195 1.31 12.48 -29.96
C LYS A 195 0.12 13.43 -29.88
N THR A 196 -0.85 13.09 -29.03
CA THR A 196 -2.00 13.94 -28.74
C THR A 196 -1.54 15.27 -28.14
N LEU A 197 -0.65 15.25 -27.15
CA LEU A 197 -0.05 16.47 -26.60
C LEU A 197 0.63 17.32 -27.67
N ALA A 198 1.47 16.72 -28.52
CA ALA A 198 2.17 17.43 -29.59
C ALA A 198 1.20 18.10 -30.58
N THR A 199 0.09 17.43 -30.91
CA THR A 199 -0.95 17.93 -31.81
C THR A 199 -1.69 19.12 -31.20
N LEU A 200 -2.17 18.99 -29.95
CA LEU A 200 -2.84 20.06 -29.21
C LEU A 200 -1.97 21.31 -29.07
N ARG A 201 -0.68 21.08 -28.85
CA ARG A 201 0.33 22.13 -28.80
C ARG A 201 0.58 22.82 -30.14
N ALA A 202 0.58 22.07 -31.23
CA ALA A 202 0.72 22.64 -32.58
C ALA A 202 -0.52 23.48 -32.97
N GLU A 203 -1.69 23.10 -32.47
CA GLU A 203 -2.95 23.87 -32.64
C GLU A 203 -3.01 25.14 -31.77
N GLY A 204 -2.06 25.35 -30.87
CA GLY A 204 -2.06 26.49 -29.95
C GLY A 204 -3.19 26.42 -28.93
N ARG A 205 -3.60 25.21 -28.51
CA ARG A 205 -4.57 25.03 -27.42
C ARG A 205 -3.84 24.98 -26.07
N PRO A 206 -4.37 25.63 -25.03
CA PRO A 206 -3.87 25.42 -23.68
C PRO A 206 -4.20 24.00 -23.22
N VAL A 207 -3.24 23.34 -22.55
CA VAL A 207 -3.36 21.94 -22.13
C VAL A 207 -3.01 21.81 -20.66
N PHE A 208 -3.90 21.23 -19.88
CA PHE A 208 -3.64 20.83 -18.51
C PHE A 208 -3.32 19.33 -18.46
N ILE A 209 -2.21 18.95 -17.84
CA ILE A 209 -1.81 17.56 -17.68
C ILE A 209 -1.84 17.19 -16.19
N ASN A 210 -2.52 16.10 -15.86
CA ASN A 210 -2.48 15.43 -14.56
C ASN A 210 -1.88 14.03 -14.72
N LEU A 211 -0.66 13.82 -14.23
CA LEU A 211 -0.10 12.48 -14.09
C LEU A 211 -0.34 11.99 -12.66
N THR A 212 -1.13 10.92 -12.55
CA THR A 212 -1.66 10.38 -11.29
C THR A 212 -1.46 8.87 -11.23
N ALA A 213 -1.80 8.27 -10.09
CA ALA A 213 -1.85 6.82 -9.91
C ALA A 213 -2.79 6.46 -8.76
N ASP A 214 -3.40 5.27 -8.81
CA ASP A 214 -4.36 4.83 -7.79
C ASP A 214 -3.72 4.65 -6.40
N TRP A 215 -2.44 4.29 -6.35
CA TRP A 215 -1.68 4.16 -5.10
C TRP A 215 -1.22 5.51 -4.53
N CYS A 216 -1.36 6.60 -5.27
CA CYS A 216 -0.89 7.92 -4.88
C CYS A 216 -1.94 8.66 -4.03
N ILE A 217 -1.83 8.53 -2.70
CA ILE A 217 -2.71 9.22 -1.73
C ILE A 217 -2.74 10.73 -1.93
N THR A 218 -1.60 11.36 -2.22
CA THR A 218 -1.53 12.80 -2.46
C THR A 218 -2.30 13.19 -3.72
N CYS A 219 -2.23 12.37 -4.77
CA CYS A 219 -2.98 12.60 -6.00
C CYS A 219 -4.49 12.54 -5.73
N LEU A 220 -4.96 11.49 -5.04
CA LEU A 220 -6.37 11.34 -4.66
C LEU A 220 -6.88 12.48 -3.76
N ALA A 221 -6.03 12.99 -2.86
CA ALA A 221 -6.38 14.13 -2.01
C ALA A 221 -6.48 15.43 -2.82
N ASN A 222 -5.51 15.68 -3.70
CA ASN A 222 -5.49 16.85 -4.57
C ASN A 222 -6.67 16.87 -5.52
N GLU A 223 -7.02 15.75 -6.15
CA GLU A 223 -8.18 15.67 -7.06
C GLU A 223 -9.47 16.07 -6.34
N LYS A 224 -9.65 15.67 -5.08
CA LYS A 224 -10.83 16.06 -4.28
C LYS A 224 -10.86 17.51 -3.82
N VAL A 225 -9.70 18.12 -3.63
CA VAL A 225 -9.59 19.48 -3.08
C VAL A 225 -9.47 20.54 -4.18
N ALA A 226 -8.80 20.22 -5.28
CA ALA A 226 -8.50 21.16 -6.36
C ALA A 226 -9.42 21.02 -7.57
N PHE A 227 -9.95 19.83 -7.87
CA PHE A 227 -10.76 19.60 -9.09
C PHE A 227 -12.24 19.71 -8.76
N THR A 228 -12.65 20.93 -8.42
CA THR A 228 -14.04 21.30 -8.13
C THR A 228 -14.82 21.59 -9.42
N GLU A 229 -16.14 21.76 -9.30
CA GLU A 229 -17.01 22.23 -10.41
C GLU A 229 -16.51 23.54 -11.04
N MET A 230 -15.93 24.44 -10.22
CA MET A 230 -15.36 25.70 -10.69
C MET A 230 -14.15 25.49 -11.60
N PHE A 231 -13.30 24.53 -11.28
CA PHE A 231 -12.16 24.17 -12.12
C PHE A 231 -12.62 23.67 -13.49
N TYR A 232 -13.57 22.74 -13.54
CA TYR A 232 -14.09 22.22 -14.81
C TYR A 232 -14.78 23.31 -15.64
N THR A 233 -15.57 24.18 -14.99
CA THR A 233 -16.23 25.31 -15.64
C THR A 233 -15.21 26.27 -16.27
N GLU A 234 -14.11 26.58 -15.56
CA GLU A 234 -13.08 27.49 -16.08
C GLU A 234 -12.25 26.83 -17.19
N MET A 235 -12.03 25.50 -17.15
CA MET A 235 -11.40 24.78 -18.27
C MET A 235 -12.25 24.82 -19.54
N GLU A 236 -13.56 24.53 -19.43
CA GLU A 236 -14.47 24.56 -20.57
C GLU A 236 -14.58 25.97 -21.18
N LYS A 237 -14.77 26.98 -20.33
CA LYS A 237 -14.85 28.39 -20.73
C LYS A 237 -13.63 28.88 -21.50
N ASN A 238 -12.45 28.40 -21.14
CA ASN A 238 -11.19 28.80 -21.77
C ASN A 238 -10.67 27.79 -22.80
N ASN A 239 -11.48 26.77 -23.12
CA ASN A 239 -11.16 25.71 -24.08
C ASN A 239 -9.82 25.01 -23.79
N ILE A 240 -9.58 24.73 -22.51
CA ILE A 240 -8.40 24.01 -22.02
C ILE A 240 -8.65 22.52 -22.16
N VAL A 241 -7.72 21.81 -22.81
CA VAL A 241 -7.80 20.36 -22.93
C VAL A 241 -7.18 19.71 -21.70
N TYR A 242 -7.94 18.84 -21.04
CA TYR A 242 -7.46 18.08 -19.90
C TYR A 242 -6.93 16.71 -20.34
N LEU A 243 -5.63 16.50 -20.20
CA LEU A 243 -4.97 15.21 -20.37
C LEU A 243 -4.69 14.57 -19.01
N LYS A 244 -5.07 13.30 -18.84
CA LYS A 244 -4.80 12.52 -17.63
C LYS A 244 -3.93 11.32 -17.96
N GLY A 245 -2.80 11.16 -17.27
CA GLY A 245 -1.93 9.99 -17.42
C GLY A 245 -1.98 9.13 -16.16
N ASP A 246 -2.37 7.87 -16.30
CA ASP A 246 -2.37 6.90 -15.22
C ASP A 246 -1.05 6.12 -15.16
N TRP A 247 -0.26 6.35 -14.10
CA TRP A 247 1.00 5.67 -13.84
C TRP A 247 0.88 4.54 -12.81
N THR A 248 -0.32 3.98 -12.61
CA THR A 248 -0.57 2.86 -11.69
C THR A 248 0.30 1.64 -12.03
N ASN A 249 0.42 1.30 -13.32
CA ASN A 249 1.20 0.15 -13.81
C ASN A 249 2.62 0.52 -14.32
N GLN A 250 3.11 1.72 -14.02
CA GLN A 250 4.43 2.20 -14.46
C GLN A 250 4.65 2.15 -15.97
N ASP A 251 3.77 2.80 -16.73
CA ASP A 251 3.90 2.91 -18.19
C ASP A 251 5.24 3.56 -18.61
N LYS A 252 5.89 3.03 -19.65
CA LYS A 252 7.23 3.49 -20.10
C LYS A 252 7.22 4.88 -20.71
N GLU A 253 6.15 5.25 -21.41
CA GLU A 253 5.99 6.56 -22.03
C GLU A 253 5.82 7.62 -20.95
N ILE A 254 4.91 7.39 -20.00
CA ILE A 254 4.71 8.28 -18.86
C ILE A 254 5.98 8.37 -17.99
N THR A 255 6.67 7.25 -17.78
CA THR A 255 7.95 7.25 -17.03
C THR A 255 9.01 8.12 -17.71
N SER A 256 9.10 8.06 -19.04
CA SER A 256 10.04 8.87 -19.81
C SER A 256 9.70 10.36 -19.68
N PHE A 257 8.41 10.69 -19.78
CA PHE A 257 7.93 12.07 -19.62
C PHE A 257 8.14 12.62 -18.19
N LEU A 258 7.91 11.80 -17.16
CA LEU A 258 8.24 12.15 -15.77
C LEU A 258 9.73 12.47 -15.61
N ASN A 259 10.61 11.63 -16.18
CA ASN A 259 12.05 11.82 -16.13
C ASN A 259 12.51 13.10 -16.85
N GLU A 260 11.91 13.44 -17.99
CA GLU A 260 12.16 14.70 -18.71
C GLU A 260 11.88 15.92 -17.83
N HIS A 261 10.88 15.82 -16.95
CA HIS A 261 10.53 16.84 -15.97
C HIS A 261 11.28 16.72 -14.63
N ASN A 262 12.34 15.91 -14.56
CA ASN A 262 13.11 15.61 -13.34
C ASN A 262 12.22 15.11 -12.18
N ARG A 263 11.19 14.30 -12.51
CA ARG A 263 10.31 13.66 -11.53
C ARG A 263 10.48 12.15 -11.58
N ASN A 264 10.69 11.55 -10.40
CA ASN A 264 10.81 10.09 -10.25
C ASN A 264 9.46 9.41 -9.91
N GLY A 265 8.34 10.12 -10.07
CA GLY A 265 7.00 9.63 -9.75
C GLY A 265 5.93 10.73 -9.76
N VAL A 266 4.70 10.31 -9.47
CA VAL A 266 3.49 11.15 -9.38
C VAL A 266 3.29 11.71 -7.95
N PRO A 267 2.56 12.83 -7.75
CA PRO A 267 1.85 13.63 -8.76
C PRO A 267 2.76 14.54 -9.57
N LEU A 268 2.44 14.69 -10.86
CA LEU A 268 2.97 15.77 -11.70
C LEU A 268 1.81 16.47 -12.41
N TYR A 269 1.70 17.78 -12.17
CA TYR A 269 0.72 18.64 -12.82
C TYR A 269 1.45 19.67 -13.69
N LEU A 270 1.03 19.81 -14.94
CA LEU A 270 1.62 20.76 -15.89
C LEU A 270 0.52 21.59 -16.54
N MET A 271 0.77 22.90 -16.67
CA MET A 271 -0.10 23.79 -17.44
C MET A 271 0.66 24.34 -18.64
N TYR A 272 0.18 24.01 -19.84
CA TYR A 272 0.71 24.53 -21.09
C TYR A 272 -0.10 25.75 -21.56
N PRO A 273 0.56 26.88 -21.89
CA PRO A 273 -0.12 28.08 -22.32
C PRO A 273 -0.58 28.03 -23.79
N LYS A 274 -1.62 28.80 -24.11
CA LYS A 274 -2.25 28.92 -25.44
C LYS A 274 -1.29 29.40 -26.53
N ASN A 275 -0.33 30.27 -26.20
CA ASN A 275 0.61 30.86 -27.16
C ASN A 275 1.86 29.99 -27.41
N GLY A 276 1.86 28.74 -26.93
CA GLY A 276 3.06 27.92 -26.87
C GLY A 276 4.08 28.44 -25.84
N GLY A 277 5.15 27.69 -25.64
CA GLY A 277 6.14 27.94 -24.58
C GLY A 277 6.42 26.71 -23.74
N SER A 278 7.28 26.82 -22.73
CA SER A 278 7.48 25.76 -21.73
C SER A 278 6.27 25.67 -20.78
N PRO A 279 5.91 24.47 -20.29
CA PRO A 279 4.84 24.32 -19.32
C PRO A 279 5.21 24.97 -17.99
N GLU A 280 4.22 25.48 -17.28
CA GLU A 280 4.34 25.75 -15.85
C GLU A 280 4.20 24.44 -15.08
N VAL A 281 5.21 24.14 -14.26
CA VAL A 281 5.19 22.98 -13.34
C VAL A 281 4.50 23.40 -12.05
N LEU A 282 3.35 22.80 -11.76
CA LEU A 282 2.58 23.12 -10.57
C LEU A 282 3.09 22.36 -9.32
N PRO A 283 2.80 22.88 -8.11
CA PRO A 283 3.22 22.24 -6.87
C PRO A 283 2.58 20.86 -6.67
N GLN A 284 3.25 20.01 -5.89
CA GLN A 284 2.77 18.65 -5.57
C GLN A 284 1.55 18.65 -4.65
N ILE A 285 1.39 19.69 -3.83
CA ILE A 285 0.17 19.94 -3.05
C ILE A 285 -0.64 20.93 -3.87
N LEU A 286 -1.76 20.47 -4.41
CA LEU A 286 -2.57 21.25 -5.32
C LEU A 286 -3.79 21.80 -4.59
N LEU A 287 -4.00 23.11 -4.69
CA LEU A 287 -5.16 23.82 -4.18
C LEU A 287 -5.93 24.41 -5.37
N GLU A 288 -7.25 24.52 -5.23
CA GLU A 288 -8.13 25.10 -6.25
C GLU A 288 -7.67 26.50 -6.69
N GLN A 289 -7.29 27.36 -5.74
CA GLN A 289 -6.84 28.73 -6.03
C GLN A 289 -5.59 28.75 -6.92
N THR A 290 -4.57 27.93 -6.58
CA THR A 290 -3.33 27.84 -7.35
C THR A 290 -3.58 27.34 -8.77
N LEU A 291 -4.55 26.43 -8.93
CA LEU A 291 -4.93 25.87 -10.22
C LEU A 291 -5.66 26.91 -11.08
N LEU A 292 -6.60 27.66 -10.51
CA LEU A 292 -7.31 28.75 -11.19
C LEU A 292 -6.36 29.90 -11.59
N GLU A 293 -5.40 30.26 -10.74
CA GLU A 293 -4.36 31.24 -11.05
C GLU A 293 -3.44 30.78 -12.18
N ALA A 294 -3.12 29.48 -12.24
CA ALA A 294 -2.34 28.90 -13.34
C ALA A 294 -3.13 28.93 -14.65
N ILE A 295 -4.42 28.61 -14.61
CA ILE A 295 -5.31 28.72 -15.77
C ILE A 295 -5.31 30.15 -16.32
N GLN A 296 -5.50 31.16 -15.45
CA GLN A 296 -5.51 32.57 -15.86
C GLN A 296 -4.20 33.04 -16.49
N ARG A 297 -3.06 32.50 -16.05
CA ARG A 297 -1.74 32.83 -16.63
C ARG A 297 -1.47 32.12 -17.96
N ALA A 298 -2.17 31.02 -18.23
CA ALA A 298 -1.95 30.19 -19.41
C ALA A 298 -2.78 30.61 -20.63
N ILE A 299 -3.80 31.46 -20.45
CA ILE A 299 -4.70 31.95 -21.51
C ILE A 299 -4.20 33.30 -22.02
#